data_AF-A0A7Y8WKX3-F1
#
_entry.id   AF-A0A7Y8WKX3-F1
#
_cell.length_a   1.000
_cell.length_b   1.000
_cell.length_c   1.000
_cell.angle_alpha   90.00
_cell.angle_beta   90.00
_cell.angle_gamma   90.00
#
_symmetry.space_group_name_H-M   'P 1'
#
loop_
_entity.id
_entity.type
_entity.pdbx_description
1 polymer ?
#
loop_
_entity_poly.entity_id
_entity_poly.type
_entity_poly.pdbx_seq_one_letter_code
_entity_poly.pdbx_strand_id
1 'polypeptide(L)'
;MLNAKTSSGTTFSLGNNYRKEYLMSLRNMEKFFCPVCGEAVSLKLGNQRIYHFSHRSGTVCRDIYESETIYHMEGKLQLYQWLKGQQITAELEYFDPIIGQRPDIMFHYDGNKYALEYQCSPITEEIFIKRTDSYYQQNYIPLWILGSKHIKAKRSNIFSLSNFQYFFLRETKGRQVILPSYCPEEKQFQILTSILPYSIKNTIANSLHFSIQNARIEEILTPSWIAYPRFSKWLIENERSTMNWSLHPSPDQNRFLREIYLHNLNLYLLPPEIGLPVNHSLLIQTPAIVWQTYLFLDALDKSPNDLINLKEVERNFNDRIKTKEIVLRELPQIPRETFFLAVKEYFNILERLGVVIKRNETTYQLQNRIYIPKSNREKEERRSEFLQKNKTILAKT
;
A
#
# COMPACT_ATOMS: atom_id res chain seq x y z
N MET A 1 5.47 -21.22 15.48
CA MET A 1 6.62 -21.53 14.62
C MET A 1 6.48 -22.93 14.05
N LEU A 2 6.95 -23.12 12.82
CA LEU A 2 6.79 -24.35 12.05
C LEU A 2 8.10 -25.13 11.88
N ASN A 3 9.25 -24.50 12.15
CA ASN A 3 10.55 -25.16 12.20
C ASN A 3 11.12 -25.20 13.61
N ALA A 4 11.91 -26.24 13.90
CA ALA A 4 12.71 -26.36 15.10
C ALA A 4 14.03 -27.09 14.80
N LYS A 5 15.00 -26.99 15.71
CA LYS A 5 16.22 -27.79 15.70
C LYS A 5 16.01 -29.08 16.49
N THR A 6 16.49 -30.20 15.97
CA THR A 6 16.56 -31.48 16.70
C THR A 6 17.75 -31.48 17.66
N SER A 7 17.87 -32.51 18.51
CA SER A 7 19.05 -32.72 19.35
C SER A 7 20.36 -32.85 18.57
N SER A 8 20.32 -33.29 17.32
CA SER A 8 21.49 -33.35 16.43
C SER A 8 21.81 -32.03 15.72
N GLY A 9 21.02 -30.97 15.94
CA GLY A 9 21.20 -29.66 15.30
C GLY A 9 20.65 -29.57 13.87
N THR A 10 20.03 -30.64 13.36
CA THR A 10 19.32 -30.61 12.07
C THR A 10 18.00 -29.85 12.19
N THR A 11 17.57 -29.19 11.11
CA THR A 11 16.29 -28.48 11.09
C THR A 11 15.17 -29.46 10.77
N PHE A 12 14.18 -29.55 11.65
CA PHE A 12 12.94 -30.26 11.43
C PHE A 12 11.83 -29.28 11.05
N SER A 13 11.20 -29.47 9.89
CA SER A 13 10.17 -28.57 9.36
C SER A 13 8.80 -29.23 9.30
N LEU A 14 7.82 -28.66 9.99
CA LEU A 14 6.41 -29.06 9.91
C LEU A 14 5.73 -28.62 8.61
N GLY A 15 6.46 -27.97 7.70
CA GLY A 15 6.01 -27.69 6.33
C GLY A 15 5.80 -28.94 5.49
N ASN A 16 6.40 -30.06 5.89
CA ASN A 16 6.29 -31.35 5.20
C ASN A 16 5.01 -32.09 5.61
N ASN A 17 4.45 -32.88 4.68
CA ASN A 17 3.26 -33.69 4.93
C ASN A 17 3.60 -34.94 5.78
N TYR A 18 3.60 -34.78 7.10
CA TYR A 18 3.74 -35.88 8.03
C TYR A 18 2.39 -36.44 8.47
N ARG A 19 2.32 -37.77 8.62
CA ARG A 19 1.22 -38.42 9.34
C ARG A 19 1.29 -38.09 10.83
N LYS A 20 0.12 -37.94 11.47
CA LYS A 20 0.04 -37.59 12.89
C LYS A 20 0.71 -38.64 13.78
N GLU A 21 0.56 -39.91 13.44
CA GLU A 21 1.12 -41.04 14.19
C GLU A 21 2.64 -40.95 14.27
N TYR A 22 3.28 -40.58 13.16
CA TYR A 22 4.72 -40.34 13.10
C TYR A 22 5.14 -39.16 13.98
N LEU A 23 4.40 -38.05 13.95
CA LEU A 23 4.72 -36.90 14.80
C LEU A 23 4.49 -37.19 16.29
N MET A 24 3.51 -38.03 16.62
CA MET A 24 3.25 -38.46 18.00
C MET A 24 4.38 -39.33 18.54
N SER A 25 4.91 -40.25 17.73
CA SER A 25 6.09 -41.03 18.13
C SER A 25 7.31 -40.13 18.27
N LEU A 26 7.55 -39.24 17.29
CA LEU A 26 8.68 -38.32 17.28
C LEU A 26 8.69 -37.39 18.50
N ARG A 27 7.52 -36.88 18.92
CA ARG A 27 7.37 -36.04 20.13
C ARG A 27 7.90 -36.69 21.41
N ASN A 28 7.87 -38.02 21.49
CA ASN A 28 8.33 -38.76 22.66
C ASN A 28 9.82 -39.16 22.56
N MET A 29 10.37 -39.22 21.35
CA MET A 29 11.73 -39.70 21.08
C MET A 29 12.74 -38.57 20.87
N GLU A 30 12.29 -37.40 20.40
CA GLU A 30 13.16 -36.29 20.02
C GLU A 30 12.90 -35.05 20.89
N LYS A 31 13.96 -34.29 21.16
CA LYS A 31 13.87 -32.97 21.78
C LYS A 31 14.02 -31.90 20.71
N PHE A 32 13.16 -30.90 20.79
CA PHE A 32 13.17 -29.79 19.85
C PHE A 32 13.63 -28.51 20.53
N PHE A 33 14.37 -27.70 19.78
CA PHE A 33 14.95 -26.44 20.23
C PHE A 33 14.61 -25.34 19.24
N CYS A 34 14.41 -24.12 19.76
CA CYS A 34 14.21 -22.95 18.94
C CYS A 34 15.51 -22.64 18.17
N PRO A 35 15.47 -22.45 16.83
CA PRO A 35 16.66 -22.13 16.04
C PRO A 35 17.23 -20.74 16.35
N VAL A 36 16.48 -19.89 17.07
CA VAL A 36 16.87 -18.50 17.34
C VAL A 36 17.48 -18.33 18.73
N CYS A 37 16.78 -18.76 19.77
CA CYS A 37 17.27 -18.63 21.15
C CYS A 37 17.91 -19.91 21.71
N GLY A 38 17.81 -21.04 21.01
CA GLY A 38 18.30 -22.33 21.49
C GLY A 38 17.43 -22.99 22.57
N GLU A 39 16.40 -22.31 23.08
CA GLU A 39 15.54 -22.82 24.15
C GLU A 39 14.67 -23.99 23.70
N ALA A 40 14.33 -24.88 24.63
CA ALA A 40 13.50 -26.05 24.34
C ALA A 40 12.06 -25.67 23.96
N VAL A 41 11.57 -26.25 22.87
CA VAL A 41 10.20 -26.06 22.37
C VAL A 41 9.43 -27.38 22.37
N SER A 42 8.10 -27.29 22.46
CA SER A 42 7.21 -28.45 22.49
C SER A 42 6.42 -28.57 21.20
N LEU A 43 6.43 -29.76 20.58
CA LEU A 43 5.61 -30.12 19.43
C LEU A 43 4.14 -30.27 19.85
N LYS A 44 3.28 -29.36 19.40
CA LYS A 44 1.85 -29.36 19.68
C LYS A 44 1.10 -30.01 18.52
N LEU A 45 0.40 -31.10 18.82
CA LEU A 45 -0.34 -31.91 17.84
C LEU A 45 -1.85 -31.85 18.12
N GLY A 46 -2.44 -30.66 17.96
CA GLY A 46 -3.87 -30.46 18.17
C GLY A 46 -4.72 -31.28 17.20
N ASN A 47 -5.95 -31.63 17.57
CA ASN A 47 -6.88 -32.35 16.68
C ASN A 47 -7.53 -31.43 15.63
N GLN A 48 -7.69 -30.15 15.95
CA GLN A 48 -8.29 -29.12 15.07
C GLN A 48 -7.33 -27.97 14.74
N ARG A 49 -6.13 -27.97 15.32
CA ARG A 49 -5.15 -26.91 15.16
C ARG A 49 -3.96 -27.46 14.39
N ILE A 50 -3.36 -26.65 13.54
CA ILE A 50 -2.13 -27.03 12.86
C ILE A 50 -1.04 -27.46 13.85
N TYR A 51 -0.19 -28.35 13.38
CA TYR A 51 0.98 -28.76 14.13
C TYR A 51 1.97 -27.62 14.16
N HIS A 52 2.49 -27.30 15.35
CA HIS A 52 3.44 -26.21 15.54
C HIS A 52 4.34 -26.49 16.73
N PHE A 53 5.47 -25.80 16.77
CA PHE A 53 6.31 -25.73 17.94
C PHE A 53 5.95 -24.49 18.78
N SER A 54 6.01 -24.66 20.10
CA SER A 54 5.73 -23.60 21.07
C SER A 54 6.79 -23.58 22.16
N HIS A 55 7.22 -22.38 22.54
CA HIS A 55 8.05 -22.18 23.72
C HIS A 55 7.27 -22.57 24.99
N ARG A 56 7.99 -22.98 26.04
CA ARG A 56 7.38 -23.23 27.35
C ARG A 56 7.05 -21.89 28.03
N SER A 57 5.98 -21.85 28.82
CA SER A 57 5.57 -20.63 29.53
C SER A 57 6.76 -20.02 30.29
N GLY A 58 7.01 -18.71 30.08
CA GLY A 58 8.09 -17.98 30.76
C GLY A 58 9.42 -17.83 29.99
N THR A 59 9.56 -18.38 28.78
CA THR A 59 10.75 -18.12 27.95
C THR A 59 10.60 -16.84 27.12
N VAL A 60 11.62 -15.97 27.17
CA VAL A 60 11.71 -14.75 26.36
C VAL A 60 12.61 -15.03 25.16
N CYS A 61 12.05 -15.06 23.96
CA CYS A 61 12.82 -15.21 22.73
C CYS A 61 12.73 -13.90 21.92
N ARG A 62 13.90 -13.39 21.49
CA ARG A 62 14.03 -12.10 20.80
C ARG A 62 13.28 -12.01 19.46
N ASP A 63 12.94 -13.16 18.87
CA ASP A 63 12.19 -13.26 17.62
C ASP A 63 10.67 -13.34 17.82
N ILE A 64 10.18 -13.43 19.07
CA ILE A 64 8.75 -13.39 19.37
C ILE A 64 8.36 -11.92 19.49
N TYR A 65 8.28 -11.21 18.35
CA TYR A 65 7.62 -9.91 18.34
C TYR A 65 6.12 -10.06 18.59
N GLU A 66 5.54 -11.23 18.29
CA GLU A 66 4.20 -11.62 18.70
C GLU A 66 4.07 -13.13 18.87
N SER A 67 3.20 -13.58 19.78
CA SER A 67 2.74 -14.97 19.77
C SER A 67 1.94 -15.22 18.49
N GLU A 68 2.53 -15.93 17.52
CA GLU A 68 1.87 -16.22 16.24
C GLU A 68 0.48 -16.84 16.45
N THR A 69 -0.54 -16.22 15.85
CA THR A 69 -1.90 -16.76 15.87
C THR A 69 -2.03 -17.99 14.98
N ILE A 70 -3.03 -18.84 15.23
CA ILE A 70 -3.34 -19.99 14.36
C ILE A 70 -3.56 -19.53 12.91
N TYR A 71 -4.27 -18.41 12.73
CA TYR A 71 -4.49 -17.78 11.43
C TYR A 71 -3.18 -17.45 10.71
N HIS A 72 -2.20 -16.88 11.42
CA HIS A 72 -0.89 -16.58 10.87
C HIS A 72 -0.16 -17.86 10.43
N MET A 73 -0.06 -18.84 11.33
CA MET A 73 0.69 -20.06 11.06
C MET A 73 0.04 -20.91 9.94
N GLU A 74 -1.30 -20.95 9.85
CA GLU A 74 -2.02 -21.63 8.76
C GLU A 74 -1.76 -20.94 7.43
N GLY A 75 -1.89 -19.61 7.36
CA GLY A 75 -1.63 -18.87 6.12
C GLY A 75 -0.19 -19.02 5.64
N LYS A 76 0.77 -18.93 6.55
CA LYS A 76 2.18 -19.20 6.25
C LYS A 76 2.40 -20.61 5.68
N LEU A 77 1.85 -21.64 6.34
CA LEU A 77 1.97 -23.03 5.88
C LEU A 77 1.36 -23.21 4.48
N GLN A 78 0.17 -22.67 4.26
CA GLN A 78 -0.52 -22.74 2.97
C GLN A 78 0.26 -22.03 1.85
N LEU A 79 0.81 -20.84 2.11
CA LEU A 79 1.65 -20.09 1.16
C LEU A 79 2.93 -20.85 0.81
N TYR A 80 3.57 -21.49 1.79
CA TYR A 80 4.73 -22.35 1.56
C TYR A 80 4.38 -23.55 0.68
N GLN A 81 3.29 -24.26 1.01
CA GLN A 81 2.82 -25.40 0.22
C GLN A 81 2.42 -25.00 -1.20
N TRP A 82 1.82 -23.82 -1.38
CA TRP A 82 1.48 -23.25 -2.67
C TRP A 82 2.69 -22.98 -3.56
N LEU A 83 3.78 -22.45 -3.00
CA LEU A 83 5.05 -22.31 -3.73
C LEU A 83 5.62 -23.67 -4.11
N LYS A 84 5.66 -24.62 -3.16
CA LYS A 84 6.16 -25.99 -3.42
C LYS A 84 5.33 -26.73 -4.47
N GLY A 85 4.01 -26.56 -4.48
CA GLY A 85 3.10 -27.15 -5.46
C GLY A 85 3.37 -26.67 -6.90
N GLN A 86 3.95 -25.47 -7.05
CA GLN A 86 4.41 -24.92 -8.32
C GLN A 86 5.87 -25.28 -8.65
N GLN A 87 6.47 -26.22 -7.92
CA GLN A 87 7.88 -26.61 -8.07
C GLN A 87 8.89 -25.49 -7.80
N ILE A 88 8.48 -24.47 -7.04
CA ILE A 88 9.36 -23.37 -6.63
C ILE A 88 10.22 -23.83 -5.45
N THR A 89 11.53 -23.53 -5.52
CA THR A 89 12.45 -23.82 -4.41
C THR A 89 12.17 -22.82 -3.29
N ALA A 90 11.55 -23.30 -2.21
CA ALA A 90 11.17 -22.52 -1.05
C ALA A 90 11.62 -23.20 0.24
N GLU A 91 11.95 -22.38 1.24
CA GLU A 91 12.34 -22.75 2.59
C GLU A 91 11.51 -21.97 3.60
N LEU A 92 10.81 -22.70 4.45
CA LEU A 92 10.00 -22.14 5.53
C LEU A 92 10.92 -21.63 6.65
N GLU A 93 10.64 -20.46 7.23
CA GLU A 93 11.32 -19.92 8.42
C GLU A 93 12.87 -19.96 8.31
N TYR A 94 13.41 -19.62 7.13
CA TYR A 94 14.86 -19.58 6.86
C TYR A 94 15.52 -18.48 7.69
N PHE A 95 16.46 -18.83 8.57
CA PHE A 95 17.22 -17.83 9.33
C PHE A 95 18.43 -17.38 8.52
N ASP A 96 18.48 -16.10 8.17
CA ASP A 96 19.65 -15.47 7.55
C ASP A 96 20.55 -14.88 8.66
N PRO A 97 21.72 -15.47 8.94
CA PRO A 97 22.60 -15.03 10.01
C PRO A 97 23.28 -13.70 9.73
N ILE A 98 23.36 -13.26 8.46
CA ILE A 98 24.02 -12.01 8.07
C ILE A 98 23.18 -10.83 8.50
N ILE A 99 21.88 -10.87 8.22
CA ILE A 99 20.93 -9.83 8.65
C ILE A 99 20.30 -10.10 10.02
N GLY A 100 20.52 -11.30 10.57
CA GLY A 100 19.90 -11.71 11.84
C GLY A 100 18.37 -11.69 11.75
N GLN A 101 17.82 -12.04 10.59
CA GLN A 101 16.39 -12.03 10.32
C GLN A 101 15.92 -13.34 9.74
N ARG A 102 14.63 -13.57 9.89
CA ARG A 102 13.96 -14.79 9.45
C ARG A 102 12.68 -14.40 8.71
N PRO A 103 12.67 -14.38 7.36
CA PRO A 103 11.43 -14.32 6.62
C PRO A 103 10.57 -15.53 6.94
N ASP A 104 9.25 -15.36 6.84
CA ASP A 104 8.32 -16.48 6.94
C ASP A 104 8.63 -17.56 5.90
N ILE A 105 8.93 -17.16 4.66
CA ILE A 105 9.36 -18.06 3.59
C ILE A 105 10.44 -17.39 2.74
N MET A 106 11.58 -18.05 2.55
CA MET A 106 12.56 -17.69 1.53
C MET A 106 12.31 -18.53 0.28
N PHE A 107 12.35 -17.95 -0.92
CA PHE A 107 12.21 -18.72 -2.15
C PHE A 107 12.99 -18.13 -3.33
N HIS A 108 13.27 -18.96 -4.33
CA HIS A 108 13.92 -18.54 -5.58
C HIS A 108 12.93 -18.63 -6.73
N TYR A 109 12.75 -17.52 -7.46
CA TYR A 109 11.84 -17.44 -8.58
C TYR A 109 12.41 -16.49 -9.65
N ASP A 110 12.36 -16.91 -10.93
CA ASP A 110 12.85 -16.11 -12.06
C ASP A 110 14.27 -15.53 -11.83
N GLY A 111 15.18 -16.36 -11.31
CA GLY A 111 16.57 -15.97 -10.99
C GLY A 111 16.74 -15.04 -9.77
N ASN A 112 15.66 -14.66 -9.09
CA ASN A 112 15.68 -13.75 -7.95
C ASN A 112 15.42 -14.49 -6.63
N LYS A 113 16.04 -14.01 -5.56
CA LYS A 113 15.80 -14.47 -4.19
C LYS A 113 14.74 -13.60 -3.54
N TYR A 114 13.69 -14.20 -2.99
CA TYR A 114 12.59 -13.49 -2.36
C TYR A 114 12.52 -13.77 -0.86
N ALA A 115 12.10 -12.76 -0.09
CA ALA A 115 11.73 -12.87 1.31
C ALA A 115 10.22 -12.62 1.43
N LEU A 116 9.42 -13.68 1.56
CA LEU A 116 7.99 -13.57 1.79
C LEU A 116 7.72 -13.38 3.28
N GLU A 117 6.93 -12.36 3.59
CA GLU A 117 6.49 -12.02 4.95
C GLU A 117 4.96 -12.00 4.98
N TYR A 118 4.34 -12.86 5.80
CA TYR A 118 2.89 -12.95 5.88
C TYR A 118 2.35 -12.27 7.15
N GLN A 119 2.26 -10.95 7.12
CA GLN A 119 1.95 -10.19 8.33
C GLN A 119 0.44 -10.11 8.60
N CYS A 120 0.02 -10.63 9.76
CA CYS A 120 -1.39 -10.69 10.18
C CYS A 120 -1.78 -9.67 11.27
N SER A 121 -0.86 -8.85 11.73
CA SER A 121 -1.01 -7.99 12.90
C SER A 121 -0.21 -6.72 12.72
N PRO A 122 -0.63 -5.58 13.29
CA PRO A 122 0.08 -4.34 13.13
C PRO A 122 1.48 -4.38 13.74
N ILE A 123 2.50 -4.05 12.95
CA ILE A 123 3.84 -3.71 13.43
C ILE A 123 4.10 -2.23 13.19
N THR A 124 5.05 -1.65 13.92
CA THR A 124 5.40 -0.24 13.74
C THR A 124 6.07 -0.01 12.39
N GLU A 125 6.00 1.23 11.91
CA GLU A 125 6.64 1.68 10.68
C GLU A 125 8.15 1.40 10.70
N GLU A 126 8.81 1.68 11.81
CA GLU A 126 10.25 1.51 11.97
C GLU A 126 10.66 0.04 11.86
N ILE A 127 9.86 -0.87 12.42
CA ILE A 127 10.11 -2.32 12.32
C ILE A 127 9.93 -2.79 10.87
N PHE A 128 8.85 -2.36 10.21
CA PHE A 128 8.57 -2.74 8.82
C PHE A 128 9.69 -2.27 7.88
N ILE A 129 10.09 -1.00 7.99
CA ILE A 129 11.19 -0.41 7.20
C ILE A 129 12.48 -1.17 7.47
N LYS A 130 12.86 -1.33 8.75
CA LYS A 130 14.10 -2.03 9.11
C LYS A 130 14.19 -3.44 8.50
N ARG A 131 13.10 -4.20 8.56
CA ARG A 131 13.03 -5.54 7.96
C ARG A 131 13.18 -5.48 6.45
N THR A 132 12.39 -4.63 5.81
CA THR A 132 12.38 -4.43 4.36
C THR A 132 13.76 -4.01 3.83
N ASP A 133 14.40 -3.02 4.45
CA ASP A 133 15.72 -2.52 4.05
C ASP A 133 16.82 -3.57 4.22
N SER A 134 16.76 -4.37 5.28
CA SER A 134 17.74 -5.44 5.50
C SER A 134 17.64 -6.52 4.42
N TYR A 135 16.43 -6.82 3.93
CA TYR A 135 16.26 -7.71 2.78
C TYR A 135 16.89 -7.16 1.52
N TYR A 136 16.66 -5.88 1.21
CA TYR A 136 17.31 -5.24 0.06
C TYR A 136 18.83 -5.25 0.16
N GLN A 137 19.39 -4.99 1.34
CA GLN A 137 20.84 -5.02 1.58
C GLN A 137 21.49 -6.40 1.33
N GLN A 138 20.70 -7.48 1.39
CA GLN A 138 21.16 -8.85 1.10
C GLN A 138 20.63 -9.39 -0.23
N ASN A 139 20.23 -8.51 -1.15
CA ASN A 139 19.74 -8.87 -2.49
C ASN A 139 18.49 -9.78 -2.48
N TYR A 140 17.66 -9.67 -1.44
CA TYR A 140 16.31 -10.22 -1.46
C TYR A 140 15.34 -9.22 -2.09
N ILE A 141 14.32 -9.73 -2.77
CA ILE A 141 13.11 -8.99 -3.09
C ILE A 141 12.08 -9.28 -1.99
N PRO A 142 11.75 -8.31 -1.11
CA PRO A 142 10.72 -8.50 -0.11
C PRO A 142 9.34 -8.63 -0.78
N LEU A 143 8.56 -9.60 -0.31
CA LEU A 143 7.18 -9.84 -0.70
C LEU A 143 6.33 -9.87 0.56
N TRP A 144 5.87 -8.69 0.99
CA TRP A 144 4.95 -8.59 2.12
C TRP A 144 3.52 -8.89 1.66
N ILE A 145 2.87 -9.85 2.31
CA ILE A 145 1.48 -10.23 2.08
C ILE A 145 0.69 -9.93 3.36
N LEU A 146 -0.35 -9.11 3.26
CA LEU A 146 -1.21 -8.78 4.40
C LEU A 146 -2.21 -9.91 4.68
N GLY A 147 -2.52 -10.18 5.94
CA GLY A 147 -3.68 -11.01 6.29
C GLY A 147 -5.00 -10.33 5.88
N SER A 148 -5.80 -10.95 5.01
CA SER A 148 -7.01 -10.34 4.40
C SER A 148 -8.07 -9.90 5.40
N LYS A 149 -8.07 -10.41 6.65
CA LYS A 149 -8.95 -9.92 7.74
C LYS A 149 -8.89 -8.39 7.94
N HIS A 150 -7.80 -7.76 7.52
CA HIS A 150 -7.60 -6.31 7.58
C HIS A 150 -8.19 -5.55 6.39
N ILE A 151 -8.44 -6.20 5.25
CA ILE A 151 -8.98 -5.56 4.05
C ILE A 151 -10.48 -5.78 4.00
N LYS A 152 -11.24 -4.73 4.34
CA LYS A 152 -12.70 -4.75 4.24
C LYS A 152 -13.17 -3.65 3.30
N ALA A 153 -13.98 -4.02 2.32
CA ALA A 153 -14.69 -3.08 1.49
C ALA A 153 -15.79 -2.41 2.33
N LYS A 154 -15.85 -1.08 2.34
CA LYS A 154 -16.98 -0.33 2.91
C LYS A 154 -18.20 -0.38 2.00
N ARG A 155 -17.94 -0.35 0.69
CA ARG A 155 -18.89 -0.48 -0.42
C ARG A 155 -18.14 -0.97 -1.65
N SER A 156 -18.84 -1.25 -2.74
CA SER A 156 -18.23 -1.64 -4.01
C SER A 156 -17.02 -0.75 -4.35
N ASN A 157 -15.84 -1.34 -4.55
CA ASN A 157 -14.55 -0.68 -4.85
C ASN A 157 -14.07 0.40 -3.87
N ILE A 158 -14.61 0.48 -2.66
CA ILE A 158 -14.17 1.47 -1.65
C ILE A 158 -13.63 0.73 -0.44
N PHE A 159 -12.38 1.02 -0.11
CA PHE A 159 -11.65 0.39 0.96
C PHE A 159 -11.19 1.42 1.98
N SER A 160 -11.12 0.99 3.23
CA SER A 160 -10.52 1.78 4.31
C SER A 160 -9.16 1.17 4.64
N LEU A 161 -8.10 1.86 4.27
CA LEU A 161 -6.70 1.47 4.50
C LEU A 161 -6.09 2.39 5.56
N SER A 162 -5.62 1.82 6.66
CA SER A 162 -4.78 2.49 7.66
C SER A 162 -3.34 2.61 7.15
N ASN A 163 -2.53 3.46 7.80
CA ASN A 163 -1.11 3.62 7.42
C ASN A 163 -0.36 2.27 7.40
N PHE A 164 -0.64 1.40 8.37
CA PHE A 164 -0.10 0.04 8.40
C PHE A 164 -0.40 -0.74 7.10
N GLN A 165 -1.60 -0.64 6.55
CA GLN A 165 -1.98 -1.36 5.33
C GLN A 165 -1.28 -0.78 4.10
N TYR A 166 -0.97 0.52 4.09
CA TYR A 166 -0.22 1.14 3.02
C TYR A 166 1.24 0.66 2.95
N PHE A 167 1.82 0.14 4.04
CA PHE A 167 3.17 -0.44 4.00
C PHE A 167 3.29 -1.65 3.08
N PHE A 168 2.16 -2.33 2.82
CA PHE A 168 2.08 -3.51 1.95
C PHE A 168 1.99 -3.14 0.47
N LEU A 169 1.84 -1.85 0.13
CA LEU A 169 1.88 -1.42 -1.26
C LEU A 169 3.24 -1.72 -1.86
N ARG A 170 3.25 -2.38 -3.01
CA ARG A 170 4.46 -2.68 -3.77
C ARG A 170 4.28 -2.33 -5.23
N GLU A 171 5.39 -1.93 -5.85
CA GLU A 171 5.46 -1.73 -7.29
C GLU A 171 5.80 -3.06 -8.00
N THR A 172 5.08 -3.36 -9.08
CA THR A 172 5.36 -4.51 -9.95
C THR A 172 6.38 -4.16 -11.04
N LYS A 173 6.95 -5.15 -11.74
CA LYS A 173 7.85 -4.90 -12.88
C LYS A 173 7.20 -4.00 -13.96
N GLY A 174 5.88 -3.99 -14.06
CA GLY A 174 5.10 -3.15 -14.97
C GLY A 174 4.75 -1.75 -14.44
N ARG A 175 5.41 -1.26 -13.37
CA ARG A 175 5.15 0.06 -12.74
C ARG A 175 3.73 0.22 -12.20
N GLN A 176 3.10 -0.89 -11.82
CA GLN A 176 1.78 -0.86 -11.18
C GLN A 176 1.95 -0.98 -9.68
N VAL A 177 1.14 -0.23 -8.94
CA VAL A 177 1.09 -0.36 -7.49
C VAL A 177 -0.05 -1.28 -7.10
N ILE A 178 0.27 -2.33 -6.35
CA ILE A 178 -0.69 -3.33 -5.85
C ILE A 178 -0.57 -3.50 -4.35
N LEU A 179 -1.65 -3.98 -3.72
CA LEU A 179 -1.67 -4.41 -2.32
C LEU A 179 -2.04 -5.90 -2.26
N PRO A 180 -1.06 -6.81 -2.09
CA PRO A 180 -1.34 -8.23 -1.98
C PRO A 180 -1.79 -8.61 -0.55
N SER A 181 -2.84 -9.41 -0.46
CA SER A 181 -3.29 -10.02 0.79
C SER A 181 -3.73 -11.46 0.59
N TYR A 182 -3.76 -12.22 1.68
CA TYR A 182 -4.15 -13.63 1.69
C TYR A 182 -5.07 -13.97 2.85
N CYS A 183 -6.08 -14.80 2.59
CA CYS A 183 -6.98 -15.34 3.60
C CYS A 183 -6.82 -16.87 3.69
N PRO A 184 -6.28 -17.43 4.79
CA PRO A 184 -6.17 -18.87 4.98
C PRO A 184 -7.49 -19.61 5.16
N GLU A 185 -8.53 -18.92 5.65
CA GLU A 185 -9.87 -19.49 5.86
C GLU A 185 -10.56 -19.71 4.51
N GLU A 186 -10.53 -18.69 3.64
CA GLU A 186 -11.08 -18.74 2.28
C GLU A 186 -10.13 -19.39 1.27
N LYS A 187 -8.87 -19.65 1.67
CA LYS A 187 -7.79 -20.15 0.83
C LYS A 187 -7.60 -19.34 -0.46
N GLN A 188 -7.57 -18.02 -0.31
CA GLN A 188 -7.68 -17.11 -1.44
C GLN A 188 -6.79 -15.88 -1.27
N PHE A 189 -6.11 -15.51 -2.35
CA PHE A 189 -5.47 -14.22 -2.49
C PHE A 189 -6.49 -13.16 -2.86
N GLN A 190 -6.33 -11.99 -2.24
CA GLN A 190 -7.00 -10.76 -2.64
C GLN A 190 -5.93 -9.74 -3.00
N ILE A 191 -5.94 -9.24 -4.23
CA ILE A 191 -4.99 -8.23 -4.70
C ILE A 191 -5.76 -6.95 -5.00
N LEU A 192 -5.49 -5.88 -4.25
CA LEU A 192 -6.03 -4.58 -4.60
C LEU A 192 -5.17 -3.95 -5.70
N THR A 193 -5.82 -3.41 -6.73
CA THR A 193 -5.19 -2.74 -7.86
C THR A 193 -5.87 -1.39 -8.12
N SER A 194 -5.21 -0.52 -8.90
CA SER A 194 -5.74 0.81 -9.27
C SER A 194 -6.17 1.63 -8.05
N ILE A 195 -5.27 1.70 -7.07
CA ILE A 195 -5.51 2.26 -5.74
C ILE A 195 -5.42 3.79 -5.82
N LEU A 196 -6.57 4.47 -5.66
CA LEU A 196 -6.68 5.92 -5.65
C LEU A 196 -7.22 6.44 -4.31
N PRO A 197 -6.34 6.91 -3.40
CA PRO A 197 -6.74 7.50 -2.12
C PRO A 197 -7.39 8.87 -2.33
N TYR A 198 -8.64 9.03 -1.88
CA TYR A 198 -9.34 10.34 -1.87
C TYR A 198 -9.42 10.95 -0.47
N SER A 199 -8.97 10.20 0.55
CA SER A 199 -8.72 10.71 1.89
C SER A 199 -7.53 9.99 2.52
N ILE A 200 -7.14 10.40 3.73
CA ILE A 200 -6.06 9.76 4.49
C ILE A 200 -6.25 8.23 4.56
N LYS A 201 -7.49 7.78 4.84
CA LYS A 201 -7.84 6.38 5.07
C LYS A 201 -8.67 5.73 3.95
N ASN A 202 -9.39 6.49 3.14
CA ASN A 202 -10.31 5.89 2.17
C ASN A 202 -9.73 5.94 0.76
N THR A 203 -9.85 4.83 0.06
CA THR A 203 -9.37 4.67 -1.31
C THR A 203 -10.42 4.02 -2.19
N ILE A 204 -10.41 4.39 -3.47
CA ILE A 204 -11.01 3.58 -4.52
C ILE A 204 -9.98 2.53 -4.92
N ALA A 205 -10.40 1.28 -5.11
CA ALA A 205 -9.54 0.23 -5.65
C ALA A 205 -10.37 -0.87 -6.31
N ASN A 206 -9.77 -1.58 -7.26
CA ASN A 206 -10.29 -2.85 -7.74
C ASN A 206 -9.76 -3.97 -6.86
N SER A 207 -10.48 -5.09 -6.82
CA SER A 207 -10.13 -6.26 -6.01
C SER A 207 -10.12 -7.48 -6.90
N LEU A 208 -8.94 -8.05 -7.09
CA LEU A 208 -8.74 -9.31 -7.80
C LEU A 208 -8.66 -10.44 -6.79
N HIS A 209 -9.09 -11.61 -7.20
CA HIS A 209 -9.44 -12.70 -6.32
C HIS A 209 -8.96 -14.01 -6.93
N PHE A 210 -7.97 -14.66 -6.32
CA PHE A 210 -7.35 -15.88 -6.85
C PHE A 210 -7.40 -16.98 -5.80
N SER A 211 -8.07 -18.10 -6.11
CA SER A 211 -8.01 -19.30 -5.26
C SER A 211 -6.58 -19.85 -5.23
N ILE A 212 -6.06 -20.17 -4.05
CA ILE A 212 -4.68 -20.68 -3.89
C ILE A 212 -4.41 -21.96 -4.71
N GLN A 213 -5.46 -22.72 -5.03
CA GLN A 213 -5.33 -23.95 -5.83
C GLN A 213 -4.94 -23.67 -7.29
N ASN A 214 -5.35 -22.52 -7.82
CA ASN A 214 -5.17 -22.17 -9.23
C ASN A 214 -4.23 -20.97 -9.42
N ALA A 215 -4.04 -20.17 -8.37
CA ALA A 215 -3.18 -18.99 -8.40
C ALA A 215 -1.75 -19.38 -8.74
N ARG A 216 -1.14 -18.66 -9.68
CA ARG A 216 0.29 -18.76 -9.96
C ARG A 216 1.06 -17.62 -9.33
N ILE A 217 2.33 -17.84 -9.03
CA ILE A 217 3.20 -16.81 -8.42
C ILE A 217 3.27 -15.54 -9.27
N GLU A 218 3.22 -15.66 -10.60
CA GLU A 218 3.20 -14.56 -11.55
C GLU A 218 1.99 -13.65 -11.34
N GLU A 219 0.81 -14.21 -11.06
CA GLU A 219 -0.42 -13.44 -10.83
C GLU A 219 -0.35 -12.62 -9.53
N ILE A 220 0.38 -13.11 -8.54
CA ILE A 220 0.59 -12.42 -7.26
C ILE A 220 1.70 -11.37 -7.39
N LEU A 221 2.74 -11.66 -8.17
CA LEU A 221 3.86 -10.76 -8.38
C LEU A 221 3.52 -9.63 -9.36
N THR A 222 2.77 -9.91 -10.43
CA THR A 222 2.45 -8.98 -11.53
C THR A 222 1.12 -9.39 -12.20
N PRO A 223 -0.04 -9.07 -11.59
CA PRO A 223 -1.34 -9.42 -12.15
C PRO A 223 -1.54 -8.79 -13.55
N SER A 224 -2.04 -9.58 -14.49
CA SER A 224 -2.12 -9.21 -15.92
C SER A 224 -3.29 -8.28 -16.28
N TRP A 225 -4.34 -8.24 -15.45
CA TRP A 225 -5.55 -7.48 -15.73
C TRP A 225 -5.65 -6.21 -14.87
N ILE A 226 -5.72 -5.07 -15.55
CA ILE A 226 -5.86 -3.75 -14.93
C ILE A 226 -7.21 -3.18 -15.36
N ALA A 227 -8.10 -3.00 -14.41
CA ALA A 227 -9.23 -2.11 -14.61
C ALA A 227 -8.80 -0.69 -14.23
N TYR A 228 -9.01 0.27 -15.12
CA TYR A 228 -8.78 1.67 -14.80
C TYR A 228 -9.78 2.13 -13.73
N PRO A 229 -9.34 2.96 -12.78
CA PRO A 229 -10.25 3.54 -11.80
C PRO A 229 -11.30 4.38 -12.52
N ARG A 230 -12.57 4.24 -12.12
CA ARG A 230 -13.65 5.01 -12.74
C ARG A 230 -13.58 6.45 -12.25
N PHE A 231 -13.14 7.37 -13.11
CA PHE A 231 -13.09 8.80 -12.82
C PHE A 231 -14.41 9.36 -12.26
N SER A 232 -15.57 8.93 -12.78
CA SER A 232 -16.87 9.34 -12.26
C SER A 232 -17.09 8.93 -10.80
N LYS A 233 -16.59 7.75 -10.42
CA LYS A 233 -16.62 7.28 -9.04
C LYS A 233 -15.69 8.10 -8.16
N TRP A 234 -14.48 8.42 -8.64
CA TRP A 234 -13.56 9.34 -7.96
C TRP A 234 -14.23 10.67 -7.60
N LEU A 235 -14.86 11.30 -8.59
CA LEU A 235 -15.49 12.61 -8.40
C LEU A 235 -16.59 12.59 -7.33
N ILE A 236 -17.49 11.62 -7.39
CA ILE A 236 -18.58 11.45 -6.41
C ILE A 236 -18.02 11.24 -4.99
N GLU A 237 -16.99 10.41 -4.87
CA GLU A 237 -16.43 10.03 -3.57
C GLU A 237 -15.61 11.15 -2.95
N ASN A 238 -14.87 11.90 -3.78
CA ASN A 238 -14.16 13.10 -3.36
C ASN A 238 -15.13 14.18 -2.88
N GLU A 239 -16.22 14.43 -3.63
CA GLU A 239 -17.27 15.38 -3.22
C GLU A 239 -17.92 15.00 -1.89
N ARG A 240 -18.34 13.73 -1.75
CA ARG A 240 -18.88 13.22 -0.48
C ARG A 240 -17.90 13.41 0.69
N SER A 241 -16.61 13.17 0.45
CA SER A 241 -15.57 13.38 1.46
C SER A 241 -15.48 14.85 1.85
N THR A 242 -15.42 15.76 0.89
CA THR A 242 -15.33 17.22 1.14
C THR A 242 -16.57 17.77 1.85
N MET A 243 -17.77 17.30 1.51
CA MET A 243 -19.02 17.69 2.21
C MET A 243 -18.96 17.38 3.69
N ASN A 244 -18.41 16.21 4.06
CA ASN A 244 -18.28 15.82 5.46
C ASN A 244 -17.34 16.75 6.26
N TRP A 245 -16.35 17.37 5.60
CA TRP A 245 -15.39 18.25 6.29
C TRP A 245 -16.05 19.53 6.78
N SER A 246 -17.09 20.02 6.11
CA SER A 246 -17.78 21.23 6.56
C SER A 246 -18.72 20.97 7.74
N LEU A 247 -19.14 19.71 7.93
CA LEU A 247 -19.97 19.32 9.06
C LEU A 247 -19.11 18.98 10.28
N HIS A 248 -18.01 18.25 10.07
CA HIS A 248 -17.16 17.73 11.14
C HIS A 248 -15.67 17.80 10.78
N PRO A 249 -15.07 19.02 10.75
CA PRO A 249 -13.66 19.17 10.40
C PRO A 249 -12.74 18.71 11.54
N SER A 250 -11.71 17.94 11.18
CA SER A 250 -10.54 17.71 12.01
C SER A 250 -9.69 18.98 12.16
N PRO A 251 -8.76 19.06 13.14
CA PRO A 251 -7.87 20.21 13.30
C PRO A 251 -7.08 20.58 12.04
N ASP A 252 -6.54 19.60 11.32
CA ASP A 252 -5.80 19.83 10.06
C ASP A 252 -6.71 20.38 8.96
N GLN A 253 -7.94 19.87 8.88
CA GLN A 253 -8.96 20.39 7.95
C GLN A 253 -9.36 21.82 8.33
N ASN A 254 -9.47 22.16 9.62
CA ASN A 254 -9.75 23.53 10.06
C ASN A 254 -8.63 24.50 9.65
N ARG A 255 -7.36 24.08 9.72
CA ARG A 255 -6.25 24.89 9.22
C ARG A 255 -6.40 25.18 7.73
N PHE A 256 -6.68 24.16 6.92
CA PHE A 256 -6.93 24.31 5.49
C PHE A 256 -8.15 25.20 5.20
N LEU A 257 -9.28 24.98 5.89
CA LEU A 257 -10.52 25.76 5.75
C LEU A 257 -10.30 27.25 6.08
N ARG A 258 -9.48 27.55 7.10
CA ARG A 258 -9.11 28.91 7.46
C ARG A 258 -8.28 29.58 6.36
N GLU A 259 -7.32 28.86 5.77
CA GLU A 259 -6.48 29.39 4.71
C GLU A 259 -7.30 29.72 3.46
N ILE A 260 -8.14 28.79 2.98
CA ILE A 260 -8.98 29.07 1.82
C ILE A 260 -9.95 30.23 2.10
N TYR A 261 -10.47 30.37 3.31
CA TYR A 261 -11.29 31.51 3.71
C TYR A 261 -10.54 32.84 3.63
N LEU A 262 -9.28 32.90 4.10
CA LEU A 262 -8.43 34.08 4.01
C LEU A 262 -8.12 34.49 2.56
N HIS A 263 -8.09 33.52 1.65
CA HIS A 263 -7.95 33.74 0.20
C HIS A 263 -9.29 33.96 -0.52
N ASN A 264 -10.39 34.20 0.21
CA ASN A 264 -11.74 34.39 -0.32
C ASN A 264 -12.24 33.22 -1.18
N LEU A 265 -11.75 32.01 -0.91
CA LEU A 265 -12.19 30.77 -1.53
C LEU A 265 -13.21 30.05 -0.64
N ASN A 266 -14.05 29.23 -1.30
CA ASN A 266 -15.01 28.36 -0.64
C ASN A 266 -14.76 26.92 -1.08
N LEU A 267 -14.65 25.99 -0.13
CA LEU A 267 -14.44 24.56 -0.39
C LEU A 267 -15.44 24.00 -1.41
N TYR A 268 -16.69 24.44 -1.35
CA TYR A 268 -17.74 24.00 -2.25
C TYR A 268 -17.68 24.61 -3.64
N LEU A 269 -16.97 25.72 -3.80
CA LEU A 269 -16.82 26.43 -5.07
C LEU A 269 -15.43 26.23 -5.69
N LEU A 270 -14.67 25.24 -5.24
CA LEU A 270 -13.42 24.89 -5.89
C LEU A 270 -13.70 24.45 -7.35
N PRO A 271 -12.89 24.92 -8.31
CA PRO A 271 -13.04 24.62 -9.72
C PRO A 271 -12.68 23.15 -10.04
N PRO A 272 -13.22 22.57 -11.13
CA PRO A 272 -13.04 21.15 -11.46
C PRO A 272 -11.58 20.75 -11.81
N GLU A 273 -10.71 21.73 -12.06
CA GLU A 273 -9.27 21.55 -12.21
C GLU A 273 -8.56 21.17 -10.90
N ILE A 274 -9.23 21.30 -9.74
CA ILE A 274 -8.70 20.97 -8.41
C ILE A 274 -9.35 19.67 -7.90
N GLY A 275 -8.53 18.80 -7.30
CA GLY A 275 -8.96 17.47 -6.82
C GLY A 275 -8.96 16.41 -7.92
N LEU A 276 -8.20 16.61 -8.99
CA LEU A 276 -8.02 15.62 -10.06
C LEU A 276 -7.21 14.42 -9.54
N PRO A 277 -7.57 13.18 -9.91
CA PRO A 277 -6.79 12.01 -9.54
C PRO A 277 -5.46 12.03 -10.30
N VAL A 278 -4.36 11.75 -9.60
CA VAL A 278 -3.05 11.48 -10.21
C VAL A 278 -2.48 10.22 -9.59
N ASN A 279 -1.84 9.35 -10.37
CA ASN A 279 -1.37 8.04 -9.89
C ASN A 279 -0.40 8.17 -8.72
N HIS A 280 0.54 9.12 -8.79
CA HIS A 280 1.50 9.36 -7.71
C HIS A 280 0.89 10.06 -6.49
N SER A 281 -0.42 10.39 -6.48
CA SER A 281 -1.12 10.88 -5.28
C SER A 281 -1.01 9.91 -4.12
N LEU A 282 -0.81 8.61 -4.40
CA LEU A 282 -0.60 7.60 -3.37
C LEU A 282 0.60 7.91 -2.45
N LEU A 283 1.59 8.66 -2.96
CA LEU A 283 2.77 9.10 -2.20
C LEU A 283 2.46 10.25 -1.22
N ILE A 284 1.30 10.90 -1.36
CA ILE A 284 0.88 12.04 -0.54
C ILE A 284 -0.29 11.59 0.34
N GLN A 285 -0.12 11.67 1.67
CA GLN A 285 -1.19 11.35 2.61
C GLN A 285 -2.26 12.44 2.64
N THR A 286 -1.85 13.70 2.48
CA THR A 286 -2.76 14.84 2.33
C THR A 286 -3.69 14.63 1.12
N PRO A 287 -5.02 14.82 1.24
CA PRO A 287 -5.95 14.60 0.12
C PRO A 287 -5.66 15.49 -1.10
N ALA A 288 -5.93 14.98 -2.30
CA ALA A 288 -5.73 15.68 -3.58
C ALA A 288 -6.35 17.07 -3.63
N ILE A 289 -7.58 17.21 -3.12
CA ILE A 289 -8.27 18.50 -3.06
C ILE A 289 -7.47 19.56 -2.27
N VAL A 290 -6.74 19.15 -1.22
CA VAL A 290 -5.98 20.07 -0.36
C VAL A 290 -4.67 20.47 -1.03
N TRP A 291 -3.81 19.51 -1.37
CA TRP A 291 -2.50 19.86 -1.92
C TRP A 291 -2.60 20.49 -3.31
N GLN A 292 -3.60 20.15 -4.13
CA GLN A 292 -3.84 20.85 -5.40
C GLN A 292 -4.41 22.26 -5.20
N THR A 293 -5.19 22.51 -4.14
CA THR A 293 -5.58 23.88 -3.78
C THR A 293 -4.37 24.70 -3.37
N TYR A 294 -3.43 24.12 -2.62
CA TYR A 294 -2.17 24.80 -2.30
C TYR A 294 -1.34 25.13 -3.53
N LEU A 295 -1.20 24.21 -4.49
CA LEU A 295 -0.57 24.52 -5.78
C LEU A 295 -1.30 25.64 -6.53
N PHE A 296 -2.64 25.67 -6.44
CA PHE A 296 -3.42 26.74 -7.03
C PHE A 296 -3.07 28.10 -6.41
N LEU A 297 -3.10 28.20 -5.09
CA LEU A 297 -2.78 29.42 -4.34
C LEU A 297 -1.33 29.88 -4.56
N ASP A 298 -0.39 28.94 -4.56
CA ASP A 298 1.05 29.26 -4.58
C ASP A 298 1.58 29.54 -5.99
N ALA A 299 0.92 29.01 -7.03
CA ALA A 299 1.50 29.00 -8.38
C ALA A 299 0.52 29.18 -9.55
N LEU A 300 -0.78 28.92 -9.41
CA LEU A 300 -1.73 28.92 -10.54
C LEU A 300 -2.75 30.07 -10.52
N ASP A 301 -2.94 30.79 -9.41
CA ASP A 301 -3.73 32.04 -9.40
C ASP A 301 -2.92 33.18 -10.02
N LYS A 302 -2.76 33.07 -11.35
CA LYS A 302 -2.01 33.98 -12.22
C LYS A 302 -2.87 34.43 -13.39
N SER A 303 -2.38 35.43 -14.14
CA SER A 303 -3.04 35.89 -15.36
C SER A 303 -2.69 34.99 -16.55
N PRO A 304 -3.56 34.90 -17.57
CA PRO A 304 -3.21 34.25 -18.83
C PRO A 304 -1.88 34.80 -19.38
N ASN A 305 -1.08 33.90 -19.94
CA ASN A 305 0.28 34.12 -20.43
C ASN A 305 1.38 34.23 -19.36
N ASP A 306 1.06 34.24 -18.07
CA ASP A 306 2.08 34.19 -17.03
C ASP A 306 2.83 32.86 -17.05
N LEU A 307 4.12 32.91 -16.72
CA LEU A 307 4.97 31.73 -16.63
C LEU A 307 4.88 31.10 -15.23
N ILE A 308 4.95 29.77 -15.20
CA ILE A 308 4.96 28.95 -14.01
C ILE A 308 6.24 28.12 -14.02
N ASN A 309 7.14 28.36 -13.06
CA ASN A 309 8.42 27.66 -12.95
C ASN A 309 8.30 26.48 -11.99
N LEU A 310 8.50 25.25 -12.48
CA LEU A 310 8.39 24.05 -11.65
C LEU A 310 9.39 24.02 -10.49
N LYS A 311 10.55 24.68 -10.57
CA LYS A 311 11.50 24.75 -9.44
C LYS A 311 10.95 25.60 -8.28
N GLU A 312 10.19 26.64 -8.61
CA GLU A 312 9.51 27.46 -7.60
C GLU A 312 8.33 26.71 -6.99
N VAL A 313 7.54 26.02 -7.84
CA VAL A 313 6.47 25.12 -7.39
C VAL A 313 7.02 24.05 -6.43
N GLU A 314 8.15 23.42 -6.77
CA GLU A 314 8.79 22.41 -5.92
C GLU A 314 9.26 23.00 -4.59
N ARG A 315 9.80 24.22 -4.58
CA ARG A 315 10.19 24.91 -3.35
C ARG A 315 9.00 25.15 -2.45
N ASN A 316 7.93 25.74 -2.96
CA ASN A 316 6.71 26.05 -2.19
C ASN A 316 6.07 24.76 -1.66
N PHE A 317 6.00 23.73 -2.49
CA PHE A 317 5.51 22.40 -2.09
C PHE A 317 6.34 21.80 -0.94
N ASN A 318 7.67 21.88 -1.02
CA ASN A 318 8.56 21.43 0.06
C ASN A 318 8.42 22.26 1.33
N ASP A 319 8.18 23.56 1.23
CA ASP A 319 7.95 24.40 2.41
C ASP A 319 6.64 24.02 3.10
N ARG A 320 5.58 23.70 2.35
CA ARG A 320 4.33 23.15 2.91
C ARG A 320 4.49 21.77 3.54
N ILE A 321 5.44 20.96 3.06
CA ILE A 321 5.82 19.71 3.73
C ILE A 321 6.48 20.00 5.09
N LYS A 322 7.43 20.95 5.14
CA LYS A 322 8.11 21.34 6.39
C LYS A 322 7.14 21.90 7.43
N THR A 323 6.15 22.67 7.01
CA THR A 323 5.10 23.24 7.89
C THR A 323 3.99 22.24 8.25
N LYS A 324 4.09 20.99 7.77
CA LYS A 324 3.13 19.89 7.95
C LYS A 324 1.74 20.17 7.36
N GLU A 325 1.63 21.08 6.41
CA GLU A 325 0.40 21.32 5.64
C GLU A 325 0.20 20.22 4.59
N ILE A 326 1.31 19.70 4.06
CA ILE A 326 1.34 18.52 3.21
C ILE A 326 2.08 17.41 3.94
N VAL A 327 1.38 16.32 4.21
CA VAL A 327 1.93 15.12 4.84
C VAL A 327 2.15 14.08 3.75
N LEU A 328 3.39 13.60 3.65
CA LEU A 328 3.78 12.53 2.75
C LEU A 328 3.40 11.18 3.36
N ARG A 329 3.21 10.17 2.50
CA ARG A 329 2.90 8.81 2.92
C ARG A 329 4.16 7.94 2.82
N GLU A 330 4.51 7.27 3.91
CA GLU A 330 5.61 6.31 3.88
C GLU A 330 5.17 4.99 3.23
N LEU A 331 5.90 4.55 2.21
CA LEU A 331 5.62 3.33 1.43
C LEU A 331 6.90 2.49 1.31
N PRO A 332 7.24 1.66 2.31
CA PRO A 332 8.57 1.05 2.44
C PRO A 332 9.01 0.14 1.28
N GLN A 333 8.06 -0.43 0.53
CA GLN A 333 8.38 -1.31 -0.61
C GLN A 333 8.37 -0.59 -1.96
N ILE A 334 8.00 0.69 -2.00
CA ILE A 334 8.05 1.50 -3.21
C ILE A 334 9.33 2.35 -3.11
N PRO A 335 10.22 2.32 -4.11
CA PRO A 335 11.40 3.17 -4.11
C PRO A 335 11.01 4.62 -3.80
N ARG A 336 11.85 5.33 -3.05
CA ARG A 336 11.65 6.75 -2.78
C ARG A 336 11.82 7.55 -4.07
N GLU A 337 10.80 7.51 -4.93
CA GLU A 337 10.67 8.44 -6.04
C GLU A 337 10.39 9.84 -5.47
N THR A 338 10.78 10.89 -6.19
CA THR A 338 10.53 12.25 -5.72
C THR A 338 9.02 12.46 -5.60
N PHE A 339 8.50 12.74 -4.40
CA PHE A 339 7.07 13.05 -4.17
C PHE A 339 6.52 14.14 -5.12
N PHE A 340 7.42 14.97 -5.65
CA PHE A 340 7.16 15.96 -6.69
C PHE A 340 6.69 15.35 -8.04
N LEU A 341 6.79 14.03 -8.25
CA LEU A 341 6.19 13.35 -9.39
C LEU A 341 4.67 13.51 -9.44
N ALA A 342 3.98 13.50 -8.29
CA ALA A 342 2.55 13.75 -8.23
C ALA A 342 2.21 15.17 -8.72
N VAL A 343 3.05 16.14 -8.38
CA VAL A 343 2.92 17.52 -8.86
C VAL A 343 3.16 17.58 -10.37
N LYS A 344 4.24 16.97 -10.87
CA LYS A 344 4.53 16.90 -12.32
C LYS A 344 3.39 16.23 -13.10
N GLU A 345 2.85 15.13 -12.60
CA GLU A 345 1.72 14.43 -13.19
C GLU A 345 0.46 15.31 -13.23
N TYR A 346 0.20 16.07 -12.16
CA TYR A 346 -0.87 17.05 -12.12
C TYR A 346 -0.70 18.15 -13.18
N PHE A 347 0.49 18.73 -13.32
CA PHE A 347 0.78 19.72 -14.37
C PHE A 347 0.63 19.13 -15.79
N ASN A 348 1.02 17.87 -16.01
CA ASN A 348 0.80 17.19 -17.28
C ASN A 348 -0.70 17.01 -17.59
N ILE A 349 -1.53 16.75 -16.57
CA ILE A 349 -2.99 16.71 -16.74
C ILE A 349 -3.53 18.10 -17.06
N LEU A 350 -3.11 19.14 -16.34
CA LEU A 350 -3.51 20.52 -16.63
C LEU A 350 -3.12 20.93 -18.06
N GLU A 351 -1.97 20.47 -18.57
CA GLU A 351 -1.57 20.67 -19.96
C GLU A 351 -2.52 19.98 -20.94
N ARG A 352 -2.82 18.69 -20.70
CA ARG A 352 -3.77 17.93 -21.54
C ARG A 352 -5.17 18.55 -21.54
N LEU A 353 -5.58 19.17 -20.44
CA LEU A 353 -6.84 19.89 -20.29
C LEU A 353 -6.82 21.29 -20.95
N GLY A 354 -5.67 21.76 -21.44
CA GLY A 354 -5.50 23.07 -22.05
C GLY A 354 -5.51 24.24 -21.05
N VAL A 355 -5.24 23.98 -19.77
CA VAL A 355 -5.12 25.01 -18.72
C VAL A 355 -3.75 25.68 -18.82
N VAL A 356 -2.71 24.88 -19.04
CA VAL A 356 -1.31 25.33 -19.22
C VAL A 356 -0.73 24.78 -20.52
N ILE A 357 0.38 25.35 -21.00
CA ILE A 357 1.19 24.80 -22.09
C ILE A 357 2.63 24.66 -21.61
N LYS A 358 3.25 23.49 -21.82
CA LYS A 358 4.68 23.30 -21.54
C LYS A 358 5.51 24.12 -22.54
N ARG A 359 6.35 25.02 -22.03
CA ARG A 359 7.30 25.81 -22.85
C ARG A 359 8.67 25.16 -22.89
N ASN A 360 9.08 24.53 -21.80
CA ASN A 360 10.28 23.71 -21.68
C ASN A 360 10.13 22.73 -20.49
N GLU A 361 11.16 21.94 -20.19
CA GLU A 361 11.13 20.94 -19.10
C GLU A 361 10.83 21.49 -17.70
N THR A 362 11.03 22.78 -17.47
CA THR A 362 10.88 23.42 -16.14
C THR A 362 9.85 24.54 -16.12
N THR A 363 9.25 24.88 -17.26
CA THR A 363 8.39 26.06 -17.37
C THR A 363 7.12 25.75 -18.15
N TYR A 364 6.01 26.07 -17.52
CA TYR A 364 4.69 26.11 -18.14
C TYR A 364 4.25 27.56 -18.33
N GLN A 365 3.32 27.78 -19.24
CA GLN A 365 2.62 29.06 -19.37
C GLN A 365 1.13 28.84 -19.17
N LEU A 366 0.51 29.67 -18.33
CA LEU A 366 -0.94 29.63 -18.13
C LEU A 366 -1.64 30.08 -19.42
N GLN A 367 -2.55 29.27 -19.95
CA GLN A 367 -3.35 29.64 -21.13
C GLN A 367 -4.67 30.27 -20.74
N ASN A 368 -5.39 29.59 -19.84
CA ASN A 368 -6.69 30.01 -19.38
C ASN A 368 -6.62 30.19 -17.87
N ARG A 369 -7.10 31.34 -17.39
CA ARG A 369 -7.25 31.55 -15.94
C ARG A 369 -8.20 30.49 -15.39
N ILE A 370 -7.79 29.80 -14.32
CA ILE A 370 -8.68 28.90 -13.60
C ILE A 370 -9.74 29.76 -12.92
N TYR A 371 -10.98 29.61 -13.36
CA TYR A 371 -12.09 30.44 -12.90
C TYR A 371 -12.76 29.79 -11.70
N ILE A 372 -12.92 30.54 -10.62
CA ILE A 372 -13.60 30.12 -9.39
C ILE A 372 -15.10 30.43 -9.52
N PRO A 373 -15.98 29.42 -9.49
CA PRO A 373 -17.43 29.61 -9.41
C PRO A 373 -17.86 30.54 -8.28
N LYS A 374 -18.89 31.36 -8.51
CA LYS A 374 -19.49 32.27 -7.52
C LYS A 374 -20.75 31.69 -6.88
N SER A 375 -21.31 30.64 -7.47
CA SER A 375 -22.50 29.96 -6.95
C SER A 375 -22.43 28.45 -7.18
N ASN A 376 -23.20 27.68 -6.40
CA ASN A 376 -23.31 26.23 -6.60
C ASN A 376 -23.85 25.86 -7.98
N ARG A 377 -24.75 26.69 -8.54
CA ARG A 377 -25.29 26.50 -9.89
C ARG A 377 -24.18 26.61 -10.94
N GLU A 378 -23.41 27.68 -10.88
CA GLU A 378 -22.29 27.93 -11.80
C GLU A 378 -21.21 26.83 -11.68
N LYS A 379 -20.95 26.36 -10.45
CA LYS A 379 -20.05 25.23 -10.23
C LYS A 379 -20.53 23.97 -10.96
N GLU A 380 -21.82 23.63 -10.85
CA GLU A 380 -22.37 22.43 -11.46
C GLU A 380 -22.43 22.52 -12.99
N GLU A 381 -22.73 23.71 -13.53
CA GLU A 381 -22.68 24.00 -14.97
C GLU A 381 -21.26 23.81 -15.50
N ARG A 382 -20.25 24.46 -14.90
CA ARG A 382 -18.84 24.31 -15.30
C ARG A 382 -18.34 22.89 -15.13
N ARG A 383 -18.73 22.19 -14.06
CA ARG A 383 -18.38 20.79 -13.84
C ARG A 383 -18.90 19.92 -14.98
N SER A 384 -20.17 20.10 -15.36
CA SER A 384 -20.79 19.35 -16.45
C SER A 384 -20.07 19.60 -17.78
N GLU A 385 -19.77 20.86 -18.11
CA GLU A 385 -18.99 21.24 -19.29
C GLU A 385 -17.58 20.64 -19.27
N PHE A 386 -16.88 20.74 -18.14
CA PHE A 386 -15.54 20.21 -17.96
C PHE A 386 -15.50 18.69 -18.19
N LEU A 387 -16.45 17.95 -17.63
CA LEU A 387 -16.56 16.50 -17.82
C LEU A 387 -16.90 16.13 -19.25
N GLN A 388 -17.79 16.87 -19.90
CA GLN A 388 -18.19 16.63 -21.28
C GLN A 388 -17.01 16.86 -22.24
N LYS A 389 -16.31 17.99 -22.09
CA LYS A 389 -15.17 18.37 -22.93
C LYS A 389 -13.99 17.42 -22.78
N ASN A 390 -13.71 16.95 -21.54
CA ASN A 390 -12.47 16.24 -21.21
C ASN A 390 -12.65 14.74 -20.97
N LYS A 391 -13.82 14.16 -21.29
CA LYS A 391 -14.16 12.75 -21.02
C LYS A 391 -13.05 11.75 -21.38
N THR A 392 -12.44 11.89 -22.55
CA THR A 392 -11.39 10.98 -23.05
C THR A 392 -10.08 11.12 -22.27
N ILE A 393 -9.74 12.33 -21.84
CA ILE A 393 -8.54 12.60 -21.05
C ILE A 393 -8.72 12.00 -19.65
N LEU A 394 -9.84 12.33 -19.01
CA LEU A 394 -10.19 11.93 -17.64
C LEU A 394 -10.45 10.42 -17.50
N ALA A 395 -10.89 9.74 -18.56
CA ALA A 395 -11.05 8.28 -18.57
C ALA A 395 -9.71 7.51 -18.63
N LYS A 396 -8.63 8.19 -19.04
CA LYS A 396 -7.26 7.65 -19.14
C LYS A 396 -6.33 8.23 -18.06
N THR A 397 -6.90 8.95 -17.09
CA THR A 397 -6.21 9.47 -15.92
C THR A 397 -6.44 8.50 -14.78
#